data_AF-A0A948R6W6-F1
#
_entry.id   AF-A0A948R6W6-F1
#
_cell.length_a   1.000
_cell.length_b   1.000
_cell.length_c   1.000
_cell.angle_alpha   90.00
_cell.angle_beta   90.00
_cell.angle_gamma   90.00
#
_symmetry.space_group_name_H-M   'P 1'
#
loop_
_entity.id
_entity.type
_entity.pdbx_description
1 polymer ?
#
loop_
_entity_poly.entity_id
_entity_poly.type
_entity_poly.pdbx_seq_one_letter_code
_entity_poly.pdbx_strand_id
1 'polypeptide(L)'
;MNWINNFVRPKIRGFLTTKREVPDNLWRTCPVSGQLVFHKDLEANQFVFPGSDYHERMSATDRLKSLFDDGAYEVVKVPTVAVDPLKFRDGRRYTDRLRDAKANTELDDAILVGEGTLDGLACVASVQDFRFMAGSLGMAAGEAIIAGMLRAVEKQSPFILFAASGGARMQEGILSLMQMPRTTIAVQRLREARLPFIVVLTNPTSGGVTASYAMLGDVHIAEPGALICFAGPRVIQQTIREQLPEGFQRSEYLVEHGMVDMVVHRHKLRETLSRLTRVLSGGRAAAAVEKPATENAATKPPTATAKINGSEHAVPKPETGGGGPANATAPPANGAAKEKNAAAISVKIDEAASKTDKGTQAASQPTKGTPPPPAKV
;
A
#
# COMPACT_ATOMS: atom_id res chain seq x y z
N MET A 1 -60.33 -7.45 55.69
CA MET A 1 -60.77 -7.45 54.28
C MET A 1 -59.88 -6.52 53.48
N ASN A 2 -59.03 -7.06 52.61
CA ASN A 2 -58.50 -6.37 51.43
C ASN A 2 -57.95 -7.43 50.47
N TRP A 3 -58.90 -8.17 49.89
CA TRP A 3 -58.71 -9.03 48.73
C TRP A 3 -58.84 -8.13 47.50
N ILE A 4 -57.74 -7.56 47.03
CA ILE A 4 -57.38 -7.42 45.61
C ILE A 4 -56.00 -6.74 45.55
N ASN A 5 -54.97 -7.50 45.21
CA ASN A 5 -53.73 -7.06 44.52
C ASN A 5 -52.70 -8.20 44.49
N ASN A 6 -53.14 -9.37 44.02
CA ASN A 6 -52.22 -10.41 43.55
C ASN A 6 -52.52 -10.70 42.08
N PHE A 7 -52.11 -9.77 41.22
CA PHE A 7 -51.97 -10.04 39.80
C PHE A 7 -50.49 -10.25 39.51
N VAL A 8 -50.01 -11.46 39.79
CA VAL A 8 -48.68 -11.91 39.36
C VAL A 8 -48.74 -12.12 37.85
N ARG A 9 -48.13 -11.20 37.07
CA ARG A 9 -47.87 -11.46 35.65
C ARG A 9 -46.73 -12.47 35.52
N PRO A 10 -46.85 -13.52 34.69
CA PRO A 10 -45.79 -14.53 34.55
C PRO A 10 -44.51 -13.92 33.99
N LYS A 11 -43.36 -14.20 34.64
CA LYS A 11 -42.02 -13.93 34.12
C LYS A 11 -41.76 -14.83 32.90
N ILE A 12 -42.16 -14.38 31.72
CA ILE A 12 -41.66 -14.91 30.44
C ILE A 12 -41.26 -13.73 29.56
N ARG A 13 -40.09 -13.15 29.85
CA ARG A 13 -39.33 -12.31 28.92
C ARG A 13 -37.84 -12.52 29.20
N GLY A 14 -37.31 -13.65 28.71
CA GLY A 14 -35.91 -14.00 28.90
C GLY A 14 -35.23 -14.67 27.70
N PHE A 15 -35.89 -14.77 26.54
CA PHE A 15 -35.32 -15.54 25.40
C PHE A 15 -35.40 -14.84 24.02
N LEU A 16 -35.76 -13.55 23.95
CA LEU A 16 -35.95 -12.86 22.66
C LEU A 16 -35.50 -11.39 22.65
N THR A 17 -34.37 -11.12 23.30
CA THR A 17 -33.65 -9.86 23.10
C THR A 17 -32.18 -10.17 22.90
N THR A 18 -31.86 -10.69 21.71
CA THR A 18 -30.58 -10.41 21.08
C THR A 18 -30.54 -8.90 20.94
N LYS A 19 -29.97 -8.23 21.95
CA LYS A 19 -29.68 -6.81 21.93
C LYS A 19 -28.66 -6.68 20.81
N ARG A 20 -29.16 -6.43 19.60
CA ARG A 20 -28.36 -6.06 18.45
C ARG A 20 -27.66 -4.80 18.90
N GLU A 21 -26.40 -4.92 19.32
CA GLU A 21 -25.55 -3.79 19.64
C GLU A 21 -25.52 -2.95 18.37
N VAL A 22 -26.31 -1.89 18.38
CA VAL A 22 -26.36 -0.92 17.29
C VAL A 22 -25.02 -0.21 17.37
N PRO A 23 -24.14 -0.33 16.36
CA PRO A 23 -22.85 0.33 16.41
C PRO A 23 -23.04 1.84 16.57
N ASP A 24 -22.22 2.48 17.42
CA ASP A 24 -22.34 3.91 17.74
C ASP A 24 -22.14 4.86 16.54
N ASN A 25 -21.74 4.35 15.37
CA ASN A 25 -21.43 5.11 14.16
C ASN A 25 -22.37 4.81 12.98
N LEU A 26 -23.68 4.83 13.22
CA LEU A 26 -24.68 4.67 12.14
C LEU A 26 -24.62 5.78 11.09
N TRP A 27 -24.22 6.99 11.49
CA TRP A 27 -24.23 8.18 10.65
C TRP A 27 -22.82 8.70 10.42
N ARG A 28 -22.58 9.22 9.22
CA ARG A 28 -21.36 9.89 8.80
C ARG A 28 -21.69 11.29 8.35
N THR A 29 -20.95 12.28 8.84
CA THR A 29 -21.11 13.69 8.46
C THR A 29 -20.15 14.03 7.34
N CYS A 30 -20.67 14.63 6.26
CA CYS A 30 -19.83 15.15 5.19
C CYS A 30 -19.03 16.35 5.70
N PRO A 31 -17.69 16.37 5.55
CA PRO A 31 -16.87 17.51 5.96
C PRO A 31 -17.08 18.76 5.08
N VAL A 32 -17.68 18.61 3.89
CA VAL A 32 -17.90 19.72 2.94
C VAL A 32 -19.32 20.29 3.08
N SER A 33 -20.34 19.45 2.98
CA SER A 33 -21.75 19.90 2.98
C SER A 33 -22.42 19.83 4.35
N GLY A 34 -21.82 19.17 5.35
CA GLY A 34 -22.45 18.89 6.64
C GLY A 34 -23.57 17.85 6.59
N GLN A 35 -23.86 17.27 5.42
CA GLN A 35 -24.89 16.26 5.24
C GLN A 35 -24.60 15.01 6.09
N LEU A 36 -25.62 14.51 6.79
CA LEU A 36 -25.57 13.22 7.48
C LEU A 36 -26.04 12.11 6.55
N VAL A 37 -25.21 11.07 6.39
CA VAL A 37 -25.51 9.89 5.55
C VAL A 37 -25.35 8.64 6.40
N PHE A 38 -26.24 7.67 6.21
CA PHE A 38 -26.15 6.39 6.89
C PHE A 38 -24.93 5.61 6.40
N HIS A 39 -24.19 4.97 7.30
CA HIS A 39 -22.92 4.32 6.98
C HIS A 39 -23.06 3.25 5.88
N LYS A 40 -24.13 2.45 5.90
CA LYS A 40 -24.36 1.44 4.85
C LYS A 40 -24.68 2.02 3.49
N ASP A 41 -25.40 3.15 3.46
CA ASP A 41 -25.71 3.83 2.21
C ASP A 41 -24.44 4.46 1.63
N LEU A 42 -23.59 5.01 2.51
CA LEU A 42 -22.29 5.53 2.13
C LEU A 42 -21.36 4.41 1.62
N GLU A 43 -21.34 3.24 2.28
CA GLU A 43 -20.60 2.05 1.85
C GLU A 43 -21.07 1.55 0.48
N ALA A 44 -22.39 1.43 0.28
CA ALA A 44 -22.99 1.07 -1.01
C ALA A 44 -22.65 2.09 -2.10
N ASN A 45 -22.49 3.37 -1.74
CA ASN A 45 -22.04 4.44 -2.63
C ASN A 45 -20.51 4.59 -2.70
N GLN A 46 -19.75 3.55 -2.31
CA GLN A 46 -18.29 3.51 -2.35
C GLN A 46 -17.60 4.64 -1.56
N PHE A 47 -18.18 5.05 -0.44
CA PHE A 47 -17.68 6.13 0.40
C PHE A 47 -17.61 7.49 -0.32
N VAL A 48 -18.53 7.74 -1.27
CA VAL A 48 -18.75 9.05 -1.88
C VAL A 48 -20.02 9.66 -1.28
N PHE A 49 -19.94 10.91 -0.82
CA PHE A 49 -21.12 11.61 -0.31
C PHE A 49 -22.04 12.05 -1.46
N PRO A 50 -23.32 11.63 -1.49
CA PRO A 50 -24.21 11.87 -2.62
C PRO A 50 -24.59 13.34 -2.83
N GLY A 51 -24.57 14.18 -1.79
CA GLY A 51 -24.94 15.59 -1.92
C GLY A 51 -23.78 16.52 -2.30
N SER A 52 -22.52 16.08 -2.17
CA SER A 52 -21.35 16.95 -2.38
C SER A 52 -20.27 16.32 -3.25
N ASP A 53 -20.45 15.08 -3.68
CA ASP A 53 -19.43 14.24 -4.34
C ASP A 53 -18.08 14.23 -3.60
N TYR A 54 -18.11 14.35 -2.27
CA TYR A 54 -16.89 14.30 -1.46
C TYR A 54 -16.45 12.84 -1.30
N HIS A 55 -15.18 12.59 -1.62
CA HIS A 55 -14.57 11.27 -1.52
C HIS A 55 -14.02 11.05 -0.11
N GLU A 56 -14.80 10.35 0.71
CA GLU A 56 -14.38 9.94 2.05
C GLU A 56 -13.31 8.86 1.96
N ARG A 57 -12.55 8.70 3.05
CA ARG A 57 -11.59 7.60 3.18
C ARG A 57 -12.31 6.25 3.12
N MET A 58 -11.68 5.32 2.42
CA MET A 58 -12.16 3.95 2.25
C MET A 58 -11.16 2.98 2.86
N SER A 59 -11.64 1.92 3.52
CA SER A 59 -10.75 0.90 4.06
C SER A 59 -10.01 0.16 2.94
N ALA A 60 -8.85 -0.42 3.25
CA ALA A 60 -8.14 -1.23 2.28
C ALA A 60 -8.96 -2.46 1.82
N THR A 61 -9.65 -3.11 2.75
CA THR A 61 -10.52 -4.25 2.48
C THR A 61 -11.67 -3.87 1.54
N ASP A 62 -12.38 -2.77 1.81
CA ASP A 62 -13.49 -2.34 0.97
C ASP A 62 -12.98 -1.92 -0.41
N ARG A 63 -11.81 -1.28 -0.48
CA ARG A 63 -11.20 -0.89 -1.75
C ARG A 63 -10.90 -2.10 -2.62
N LEU A 64 -10.28 -3.15 -2.07
CA LEU A 64 -10.00 -4.39 -2.80
C LEU A 64 -11.30 -5.10 -3.22
N LYS A 65 -12.31 -5.17 -2.33
CA LYS A 65 -13.64 -5.70 -2.68
C LYS A 65 -14.31 -4.94 -3.82
N SER A 66 -14.16 -3.61 -3.86
CA SER A 66 -14.72 -2.78 -4.92
C SER A 66 -13.96 -2.88 -6.25
N LEU A 67 -12.72 -3.36 -6.21
CA LEU A 67 -11.85 -3.47 -7.38
C LEU A 67 -12.04 -4.82 -8.08
N PHE A 68 -11.86 -5.91 -7.33
CA PHE A 68 -11.83 -7.26 -7.89
C PHE A 68 -13.23 -7.80 -8.19
N ASP A 69 -13.31 -8.72 -9.14
CA ASP A 69 -14.54 -9.36 -9.57
C ASP A 69 -15.22 -10.08 -8.40
N ASP A 70 -16.52 -9.83 -8.24
CA ASP A 70 -17.34 -10.33 -7.13
C ASP A 70 -16.77 -10.01 -5.73
N GLY A 71 -15.83 -9.06 -5.64
CA GLY A 71 -15.07 -8.76 -4.43
C GLY A 71 -14.14 -9.89 -3.96
N ALA A 72 -13.82 -10.85 -4.82
CA ALA A 72 -12.99 -12.00 -4.51
C ALA A 72 -11.50 -11.71 -4.75
N TYR A 73 -10.68 -11.95 -3.73
CA TYR A 73 -9.22 -11.85 -3.82
C TYR A 73 -8.54 -12.73 -2.77
N GLU A 74 -7.31 -13.14 -3.07
CA GLU A 74 -6.43 -13.81 -2.12
C GLU A 74 -5.43 -12.80 -1.55
N VAL A 75 -5.24 -12.83 -0.24
CA VAL A 75 -4.25 -11.94 0.42
C VAL A 75 -2.85 -12.46 0.14
N VAL A 76 -1.99 -11.59 -0.40
CA VAL A 76 -0.59 -11.95 -0.67
C VAL A 76 0.19 -11.97 0.65
N LYS A 77 0.94 -13.05 0.88
CA LYS A 77 1.76 -13.20 2.08
C LYS A 77 2.91 -12.18 2.09
N VAL A 78 2.97 -11.37 3.14
CA VAL A 78 4.04 -10.39 3.35
C VAL A 78 5.06 -10.92 4.37
N PRO A 79 6.38 -10.75 4.13
CA PRO A 79 7.41 -11.07 5.12
C PRO A 79 7.24 -10.27 6.41
N THR A 80 7.45 -10.92 7.56
CA THR A 80 7.44 -10.25 8.86
C THR A 80 8.71 -9.43 9.08
N VAL A 81 8.57 -8.26 9.72
CA VAL A 81 9.68 -7.38 10.07
C VAL A 81 9.86 -7.25 11.58
N ALA A 82 11.00 -6.72 12.02
CA ALA A 82 11.19 -6.36 13.42
C ALA A 82 10.20 -5.25 13.82
N VAL A 83 9.41 -5.47 14.88
CA VAL A 83 8.30 -4.59 15.28
C VAL A 83 8.77 -3.23 15.81
N ASP A 84 9.81 -3.21 16.63
CA ASP A 84 10.35 -1.97 17.20
C ASP A 84 11.89 -2.07 17.37
N PRO A 85 12.64 -2.03 16.26
CA PRO A 85 14.10 -2.18 16.30
C PRO A 85 14.80 -1.01 17.01
N LEU A 86 14.16 0.16 17.07
CA LEU A 86 14.71 1.37 17.68
C LEU A 86 14.29 1.56 19.16
N LYS A 87 13.40 0.70 19.67
CA LYS A 87 12.77 0.83 21.00
C LYS A 87 12.15 2.22 21.18
N PHE A 88 11.47 2.70 20.14
CA PHE A 88 11.03 4.08 20.06
C PHE A 88 9.94 4.38 21.09
N ARG A 89 10.11 5.49 21.80
CA ARG A 89 9.15 5.97 22.76
C ARG A 89 9.07 7.50 22.71
N ASP A 90 7.86 7.99 22.51
CA ASP A 90 7.51 9.38 22.79
C ASP A 90 6.55 9.40 24.00
N GLY A 91 5.54 10.28 24.00
CA GLY A 91 4.45 10.20 24.98
C GLY A 91 3.77 8.81 25.05
N ARG A 92 3.94 7.97 24.02
CA ARG A 92 3.50 6.58 23.95
C ARG A 92 4.61 5.67 23.39
N ARG A 93 4.60 4.39 23.75
CA ARG A 93 5.51 3.40 23.12
C ARG A 93 5.05 3.11 21.69
N TYR A 94 5.99 2.88 20.78
CA TYR A 94 5.66 2.56 19.40
C TYR A 94 4.82 1.27 19.28
N THR A 95 5.17 0.24 20.04
CA THR A 95 4.43 -1.04 20.09
C THR A 95 2.96 -0.89 20.50
N ASP A 96 2.65 0.04 21.41
CA ASP A 96 1.26 0.33 21.80
C ASP A 96 0.50 1.02 20.66
N ARG A 97 1.14 1.92 19.91
CA ARG A 97 0.53 2.56 18.73
C ARG A 97 0.23 1.53 17.63
N LEU A 98 1.15 0.60 17.41
CA LEU A 98 0.93 -0.51 16.47
C LEU A 98 -0.23 -1.40 16.91
N ARG A 99 -0.28 -1.80 18.19
CA ARG A 99 -1.38 -2.63 18.71
C ARG A 99 -2.74 -1.94 18.50
N ASP A 100 -2.84 -0.66 18.82
CA ASP A 100 -4.09 0.09 18.63
C ASP A 100 -4.46 0.22 17.14
N ALA A 101 -3.48 0.48 16.28
CA ALA A 101 -3.71 0.58 14.84
C ALA A 101 -4.21 -0.77 14.26
N LYS A 102 -3.59 -1.89 14.66
CA LYS A 102 -4.05 -3.24 14.29
C LYS A 102 -5.47 -3.50 14.78
N ALA A 103 -5.77 -3.17 16.03
CA ALA A 103 -7.11 -3.37 16.60
C ALA A 103 -8.18 -2.52 15.89
N ASN A 104 -7.85 -1.30 15.48
CA ASN A 104 -8.80 -0.38 14.83
C ASN A 104 -9.03 -0.67 13.34
N THR A 105 -8.09 -1.34 12.68
CA THR A 105 -8.12 -1.55 11.22
C THR A 105 -8.24 -3.00 10.82
N GLU A 106 -7.94 -3.93 11.73
CA GLU A 106 -7.83 -5.37 11.48
C GLU A 106 -6.74 -5.72 10.45
N LEU A 107 -5.78 -4.81 10.24
CA LEU A 107 -4.64 -4.99 9.35
C LEU A 107 -3.36 -5.23 10.13
N ASP A 108 -2.42 -5.94 9.53
CA ASP A 108 -1.09 -6.16 10.13
C ASP A 108 -0.18 -4.93 10.04
N ASP A 109 -0.31 -4.14 8.99
CA ASP A 109 0.33 -2.84 8.81
C ASP A 109 -0.53 -1.98 7.86
N ALA A 110 -0.01 -0.83 7.43
CA ALA A 110 -0.72 0.16 6.63
C ALA A 110 -1.01 -0.25 5.19
N ILE A 111 -0.59 -1.42 4.71
CA ILE A 111 -0.78 -1.84 3.33
C ILE A 111 -1.35 -3.26 3.29
N LEU A 112 -2.48 -3.41 2.61
CA LEU A 112 -3.06 -4.70 2.27
C LEU A 112 -2.79 -4.99 0.80
N VAL A 113 -2.35 -6.21 0.52
CA VAL A 113 -2.05 -6.68 -0.84
C VAL A 113 -2.99 -7.82 -1.17
N GLY A 114 -3.72 -7.68 -2.27
CA GLY A 114 -4.61 -8.71 -2.79
C GLY A 114 -4.23 -9.08 -4.22
N GLU A 115 -4.44 -10.35 -4.57
CA GLU A 115 -4.46 -10.82 -5.95
C GLU A 115 -5.85 -11.34 -6.33
N GLY A 116 -6.30 -11.04 -7.53
CA GLY A 116 -7.63 -11.39 -8.00
C GLY A 116 -7.78 -11.12 -9.48
N THR A 117 -9.03 -11.00 -9.94
CA THR A 117 -9.34 -10.66 -11.33
C THR A 117 -10.07 -9.33 -11.44
N LEU A 118 -9.79 -8.59 -12.51
CA LEU A 118 -10.46 -7.34 -12.88
C LEU A 118 -11.07 -7.50 -14.28
N ASP A 119 -12.39 -7.68 -14.33
CA ASP A 119 -13.16 -8.11 -15.50
C ASP A 119 -12.61 -9.41 -16.14
N GLY A 120 -12.11 -10.34 -15.31
CA GLY A 120 -11.47 -11.58 -15.74
C GLY A 120 -9.97 -11.45 -16.05
N LEU A 121 -9.38 -10.26 -15.92
CA LEU A 121 -7.93 -10.07 -16.07
C LEU A 121 -7.21 -10.31 -14.74
N ALA A 122 -6.26 -11.23 -14.67
CA ALA A 122 -5.45 -11.40 -13.46
C ALA A 122 -4.72 -10.08 -13.12
N CYS A 123 -4.80 -9.65 -11.86
CA CYS A 123 -4.21 -8.42 -11.38
C CYS A 123 -3.82 -8.54 -9.90
N VAL A 124 -2.74 -7.88 -9.53
CA VAL A 124 -2.34 -7.70 -8.12
C VAL A 124 -2.54 -6.24 -7.76
N ALA A 125 -3.12 -5.98 -6.59
CA ALA A 125 -3.35 -4.64 -6.10
C ALA A 125 -2.89 -4.48 -4.65
N SER A 126 -2.27 -3.34 -4.37
CA SER A 126 -1.93 -2.92 -3.01
C SER A 126 -2.74 -1.68 -2.64
N VAL A 127 -3.34 -1.69 -1.46
CA VAL A 127 -4.08 -0.54 -0.93
C VAL A 127 -3.45 -0.10 0.38
N GLN A 128 -3.05 1.16 0.42
CA GLN A 128 -2.53 1.80 1.61
C GLN A 128 -3.69 2.39 2.43
N ASP A 129 -3.83 1.95 3.67
CA ASP A 129 -4.92 2.35 4.56
C ASP A 129 -4.48 3.50 5.48
N PHE A 130 -5.03 4.69 5.22
CA PHE A 130 -4.72 5.87 6.02
C PHE A 130 -5.12 5.73 7.50
N ARG A 131 -6.07 4.85 7.83
CA ARG A 131 -6.52 4.62 9.21
C ARG A 131 -5.41 3.96 10.05
N PHE A 132 -4.49 3.24 9.42
CA PHE A 132 -3.33 2.66 10.10
C PHE A 132 -2.20 3.70 10.18
N MET A 133 -2.12 4.42 11.31
CA MET A 133 -1.05 5.40 11.56
C MET A 133 -0.83 6.38 10.39
N ALA A 134 -1.90 6.99 9.88
CA ALA A 134 -1.89 7.90 8.73
C ALA A 134 -1.32 7.27 7.44
N GLY A 135 -1.43 5.95 7.28
CA GLY A 135 -0.87 5.23 6.15
C GLY A 135 0.65 5.37 6.05
N SER A 136 1.34 5.64 7.15
CA SER A 136 2.77 5.98 7.12
C SER A 136 3.64 4.82 6.62
N LEU A 137 4.65 5.13 5.81
CA LEU A 137 5.60 4.15 5.26
C LEU A 137 6.59 3.67 6.33
N GLY A 138 6.33 2.49 6.88
CA GLY A 138 7.26 1.71 7.73
C GLY A 138 7.88 0.54 6.97
N MET A 139 8.72 -0.24 7.66
CA MET A 139 9.37 -1.46 7.16
C MET A 139 8.34 -2.47 6.64
N ALA A 140 7.29 -2.76 7.41
CA ALA A 140 6.26 -3.71 7.01
C ALA A 140 5.47 -3.22 5.78
N ALA A 141 5.12 -1.93 5.72
CA ALA A 141 4.53 -1.33 4.53
C ALA A 141 5.46 -1.44 3.31
N GLY A 142 6.77 -1.21 3.49
CA GLY A 142 7.77 -1.40 2.44
C GLY A 142 7.82 -2.84 1.93
N GLU A 143 7.88 -3.83 2.83
CA GLU A 143 7.84 -5.25 2.47
C GLU A 143 6.54 -5.64 1.78
N ALA A 144 5.40 -5.06 2.17
CA ALA A 144 4.11 -5.32 1.52
C ALA A 144 4.10 -4.84 0.07
N ILE A 145 4.58 -3.63 -0.22
CA ILE A 145 4.70 -3.14 -1.60
C ILE A 145 5.64 -4.03 -2.42
N ILE A 146 6.80 -4.39 -1.86
CA ILE A 146 7.77 -5.25 -2.54
C ILE A 146 7.15 -6.62 -2.83
N ALA A 147 6.49 -7.23 -1.85
CA ALA A 147 5.81 -8.52 -2.01
C ALA A 147 4.72 -8.47 -3.09
N GLY A 148 3.90 -7.41 -3.11
CA GLY A 148 2.87 -7.22 -4.14
C GLY A 148 3.44 -7.08 -5.54
N MET A 149 4.49 -6.26 -5.72
CA MET A 149 5.14 -6.08 -7.02
C MET A 149 5.83 -7.36 -7.48
N LEU A 150 6.53 -8.07 -6.59
CA LEU A 150 7.14 -9.37 -6.93
C LEU A 150 6.09 -10.43 -7.26
N ARG A 151 4.94 -10.41 -6.58
CA ARG A 151 3.82 -11.30 -6.90
C ARG A 151 3.22 -10.99 -8.26
N ALA A 152 3.08 -9.72 -8.63
CA ALA A 152 2.67 -9.32 -9.97
C ALA A 152 3.64 -9.80 -11.05
N VAL A 153 4.96 -9.72 -10.78
CA VAL A 153 5.99 -10.28 -11.66
C VAL A 153 5.85 -11.80 -11.79
N GLU A 154 5.66 -12.53 -10.69
CA GLU A 154 5.45 -13.97 -10.71
C GLU A 154 4.21 -14.37 -11.52
N LYS A 155 3.12 -13.62 -11.37
CA LYS A 155 1.84 -13.85 -12.06
C LYS A 155 1.79 -13.31 -13.49
N GLN A 156 2.81 -12.56 -13.91
CA GLN A 156 2.82 -11.85 -15.18
C GLN A 156 1.57 -10.96 -15.35
N SER A 157 1.18 -10.29 -14.28
CA SER A 157 -0.04 -9.47 -14.20
C SER A 157 0.27 -8.00 -13.95
N PRO A 158 -0.62 -7.07 -14.35
CA PRO A 158 -0.54 -5.67 -13.93
C PRO A 158 -0.53 -5.51 -12.41
N PHE A 159 0.13 -4.45 -11.95
CA PHE A 159 0.13 -4.04 -10.56
C PHE A 159 -0.59 -2.70 -10.39
N ILE A 160 -1.56 -2.62 -9.47
CA ILE A 160 -2.29 -1.40 -9.15
C ILE A 160 -2.00 -0.99 -7.71
N LEU A 161 -1.62 0.26 -7.50
CA LEU A 161 -1.40 0.82 -6.16
C LEU A 161 -2.43 1.89 -5.85
N PHE A 162 -3.14 1.76 -4.73
CA PHE A 162 -3.91 2.85 -4.13
C PHE A 162 -3.09 3.47 -3.01
N ALA A 163 -2.52 4.64 -3.28
CA ALA A 163 -1.67 5.36 -2.34
C ALA A 163 -2.52 6.26 -1.43
N ALA A 164 -2.27 6.19 -0.13
CA ALA A 164 -2.88 7.05 0.89
C ALA A 164 -1.93 7.14 2.09
N SER A 165 -1.18 8.23 2.21
CA SER A 165 -0.13 8.34 3.22
C SER A 165 0.09 9.76 3.68
N GLY A 166 0.39 9.91 4.97
CA GLY A 166 0.94 11.13 5.56
C GLY A 166 2.46 11.24 5.44
N GLY A 167 3.16 10.24 4.90
CA GLY A 167 4.62 10.24 4.71
C GLY A 167 5.33 9.06 5.38
N ALA A 168 6.61 9.24 5.73
CA ALA A 168 7.42 8.20 6.36
C ALA A 168 7.06 7.99 7.84
N ARG A 169 7.17 6.75 8.33
CA ARG A 169 6.88 6.41 9.72
C ARG A 169 8.04 6.80 10.64
N MET A 170 7.91 7.97 11.26
CA MET A 170 8.96 8.56 12.09
C MET A 170 9.46 7.64 13.22
N GLN A 171 8.60 6.77 13.75
CA GLN A 171 8.95 5.84 14.82
C GLN A 171 10.02 4.82 14.41
N GLU A 172 10.16 4.56 13.11
CA GLU A 172 11.19 3.66 12.57
C GLU A 172 12.38 4.42 11.95
N GLY A 173 12.35 5.76 11.95
CA GLY A 173 13.45 6.64 11.57
C GLY A 173 14.02 6.34 10.18
N ILE A 174 15.34 6.11 10.12
CA ILE A 174 16.06 5.81 8.87
C ILE A 174 15.55 4.53 8.19
N LEU A 175 15.01 3.57 8.94
CA LEU A 175 14.51 2.32 8.38
C LEU A 175 13.27 2.55 7.50
N SER A 176 12.42 3.51 7.87
CA SER A 176 11.32 3.98 7.02
C SER A 176 11.81 4.68 5.76
N LEU A 177 12.81 5.57 5.89
CA LEU A 177 13.38 6.26 4.73
C LEU A 177 13.94 5.24 3.73
N MET A 178 14.57 4.18 4.22
CA MET A 178 15.17 3.15 3.38
C MET A 178 14.16 2.29 2.61
N GLN A 179 12.87 2.38 2.94
CA GLN A 179 11.84 1.72 2.12
C GLN A 179 11.64 2.43 0.77
N MET A 180 11.96 3.71 0.65
CA MET A 180 11.86 4.44 -0.61
C MET A 180 12.71 3.81 -1.72
N PRO A 181 14.05 3.68 -1.60
CA PRO A 181 14.83 3.04 -2.65
C PRO A 181 14.52 1.55 -2.81
N ARG A 182 14.15 0.83 -1.73
CA ARG A 182 13.80 -0.60 -1.82
C ARG A 182 12.57 -0.83 -2.69
N THR A 183 11.52 -0.03 -2.49
CA THR A 183 10.30 -0.10 -3.31
C THR A 183 10.55 0.42 -4.73
N THR A 184 11.42 1.42 -4.92
CA THR A 184 11.87 1.83 -6.26
C THR A 184 12.53 0.69 -7.03
N ILE A 185 13.36 -0.14 -6.38
CA ILE A 185 13.95 -1.34 -7.01
C ILE A 185 12.87 -2.35 -7.39
N ALA A 186 11.80 -2.50 -6.58
CA ALA A 186 10.68 -3.36 -6.93
C ALA A 186 9.91 -2.83 -8.16
N VAL A 187 9.73 -1.50 -8.28
CA VAL A 187 9.17 -0.87 -9.49
C VAL A 187 10.04 -1.16 -10.72
N GLN A 188 11.37 -1.10 -10.57
CA GLN A 188 12.29 -1.45 -11.67
C GLN A 188 12.09 -2.89 -12.14
N ARG A 189 11.85 -3.84 -11.22
CA ARG A 189 11.57 -5.24 -11.59
C ARG A 189 10.27 -5.39 -12.38
N LEU A 190 9.21 -4.64 -12.03
CA LEU A 190 7.98 -4.60 -12.84
C LEU A 190 8.26 -4.07 -14.24
N ARG A 191 9.03 -2.98 -14.34
CA ARG A 191 9.42 -2.37 -15.61
C ARG A 191 10.27 -3.30 -16.47
N GLU A 192 11.22 -4.01 -15.88
CA GLU A 192 12.04 -5.03 -16.56
C GLU A 192 11.18 -6.19 -17.08
N ALA A 193 10.17 -6.60 -16.31
CA ALA A 193 9.17 -7.58 -16.73
C ALA A 193 8.14 -7.03 -17.74
N ARG A 194 8.18 -5.73 -18.05
CA ARG A 194 7.24 -5.03 -18.93
C ARG A 194 5.77 -5.18 -18.51
N LEU A 195 5.53 -5.13 -17.20
CA LEU A 195 4.20 -5.22 -16.62
C LEU A 195 3.67 -3.82 -16.28
N PRO A 196 2.39 -3.52 -16.60
CA PRO A 196 1.82 -2.20 -16.29
C PRO A 196 1.79 -1.94 -14.79
N PHE A 197 2.23 -0.76 -14.39
CA PHE A 197 2.12 -0.23 -13.04
C PHE A 197 1.24 1.02 -13.03
N ILE A 198 0.05 0.92 -12.43
CA ILE A 198 -0.88 2.04 -12.32
C ILE A 198 -0.96 2.50 -10.87
N VAL A 199 -0.84 3.81 -10.64
CA VAL A 199 -0.99 4.40 -9.30
C VAL A 199 -2.26 5.22 -9.24
N VAL A 200 -3.09 4.94 -8.25
CA VAL A 200 -4.24 5.74 -7.84
C VAL A 200 -3.86 6.51 -6.58
N LEU A 201 -3.69 7.82 -6.73
CA LEU A 201 -3.38 8.77 -5.69
C LEU A 201 -4.69 9.19 -5.00
N THR A 202 -4.83 8.82 -3.73
CA THR A 202 -6.04 9.12 -2.93
C THR A 202 -5.74 10.14 -1.84
N ASN A 203 -6.78 10.61 -1.16
CA ASN A 203 -6.67 11.70 -0.21
C ASN A 203 -6.28 11.25 1.22
N PRO A 204 -5.14 11.72 1.77
CA PRO A 204 -4.00 12.38 1.13
C PRO A 204 -2.92 11.40 0.70
N THR A 205 -2.05 11.80 -0.23
CA THR A 205 -0.79 11.10 -0.53
C THR A 205 0.36 12.08 -0.38
N SER A 206 1.24 11.89 0.62
CA SER A 206 2.30 12.86 0.89
C SER A 206 3.69 12.30 1.22
N GLY A 207 4.68 13.19 1.22
CA GLY A 207 6.02 12.96 1.77
C GLY A 207 6.83 11.92 1.00
N GLY A 208 7.48 11.03 1.75
CA GLY A 208 8.34 9.98 1.16
C GLY A 208 7.60 9.06 0.19
N VAL A 209 6.29 8.87 0.34
CA VAL A 209 5.48 8.05 -0.57
C VAL A 209 5.36 8.71 -1.94
N THR A 210 5.00 10.00 -2.01
CA THR A 210 4.98 10.74 -3.29
C THR A 210 6.37 10.88 -3.90
N ALA A 211 7.42 10.94 -3.09
CA ALA A 211 8.81 11.02 -3.58
C ALA A 211 9.44 9.65 -3.89
N SER A 212 8.63 8.58 -3.98
CA SER A 212 9.11 7.25 -4.31
C SER A 212 8.09 6.51 -5.19
N TYR A 213 7.66 5.32 -4.80
CA TYR A 213 6.89 4.40 -5.63
C TYR A 213 5.53 4.96 -6.08
N ALA A 214 4.94 5.93 -5.39
CA ALA A 214 3.64 6.49 -5.79
C ALA A 214 3.73 7.46 -6.99
N MET A 215 4.92 7.93 -7.36
CA MET A 215 5.12 8.79 -8.55
C MET A 215 6.02 8.11 -9.60
N LEU A 216 6.04 6.78 -9.61
CA LEU A 216 6.79 5.96 -10.57
C LEU A 216 5.88 5.02 -11.37
N GLY A 217 4.57 5.31 -11.39
CA GLY A 217 3.61 4.59 -12.22
C GLY A 217 3.78 4.90 -13.70
N ASP A 218 3.36 3.97 -14.56
CA ASP A 218 3.17 4.23 -15.98
C ASP A 218 1.98 5.16 -16.22
N VAL A 219 0.96 5.09 -15.36
CA VAL A 219 -0.19 5.99 -15.33
C VAL A 219 -0.52 6.37 -13.89
N HIS A 220 -0.65 7.67 -13.65
CA HIS A 220 -1.07 8.28 -12.39
C HIS A 220 -2.51 8.78 -12.51
N ILE A 221 -3.38 8.20 -11.70
CA ILE A 221 -4.78 8.59 -11.56
C ILE A 221 -4.94 9.25 -10.20
N ALA A 222 -5.69 10.33 -10.10
CA ALA A 222 -6.08 10.89 -8.81
C ALA A 222 -7.60 10.85 -8.60
N GLU A 223 -8.05 10.63 -7.37
CA GLU A 223 -9.45 10.86 -7.00
C GLU A 223 -9.72 12.38 -6.87
N PRO A 224 -10.91 12.88 -7.23
CA PRO A 224 -11.29 14.29 -7.11
C PRO A 224 -10.95 14.94 -5.76
N GLY A 225 -10.35 16.14 -5.80
CA GLY A 225 -10.03 16.93 -4.61
C GLY A 225 -8.98 16.34 -3.66
N ALA A 226 -8.32 15.23 -4.03
CA ALA A 226 -7.29 14.62 -3.20
C ALA A 226 -6.08 15.56 -3.03
N LEU A 227 -5.55 15.63 -1.81
CA LEU A 227 -4.32 16.35 -1.53
C LEU A 227 -3.12 15.45 -1.81
N ILE A 228 -2.26 15.84 -2.75
CA ILE A 228 -1.08 15.08 -3.15
C ILE A 228 0.14 15.99 -3.12
N CYS A 229 1.13 15.69 -2.27
CA CYS A 229 2.23 16.62 -2.04
C CYS A 229 3.50 16.02 -1.45
N PHE A 230 4.67 16.47 -1.89
CA PHE A 230 5.91 16.13 -1.18
C PHE A 230 5.95 16.81 0.20
N ALA A 231 5.84 18.15 0.23
CA ALA A 231 5.72 18.92 1.45
C ALA A 231 4.29 19.44 1.62
N GLY A 232 3.75 19.33 2.84
CA GLY A 232 2.40 19.81 3.12
C GLY A 232 2.25 21.32 2.92
N PRO A 233 1.06 21.81 2.53
CA PRO A 233 0.84 23.21 2.16
C PRO A 233 1.17 24.17 3.30
N ARG A 234 0.89 23.77 4.54
CA ARG A 234 1.24 24.54 5.74
C ARG A 234 2.76 24.79 5.87
N VAL A 235 3.58 23.77 5.59
CA VAL A 235 5.04 23.89 5.70
C VAL A 235 5.57 24.81 4.59
N ILE A 236 5.01 24.71 3.39
CA ILE A 236 5.39 25.56 2.25
C ILE A 236 5.06 27.02 2.55
N GLN A 237 3.82 27.33 2.97
CA GLN A 237 3.39 28.69 3.31
C GLN A 237 4.28 29.33 4.38
N GLN A 238 4.68 28.58 5.40
CA GLN A 238 5.57 29.07 6.45
C GLN A 238 6.99 29.36 5.92
N THR A 239 7.44 28.60 4.93
CA THR A 239 8.78 28.75 4.34
C THR A 239 8.86 29.95 3.40
N ILE A 240 7.89 30.09 2.49
CA ILE A 240 7.88 31.17 1.49
C ILE A 240 7.23 32.46 2.01
N ARG A 241 6.44 32.37 3.09
CA ARG A 241 5.67 33.47 3.71
C ARG A 241 4.66 34.13 2.78
N GLU A 242 4.09 33.34 1.87
CA GLU A 242 3.07 33.75 0.92
C GLU A 242 1.85 32.83 1.00
N GLN A 243 0.71 33.32 0.51
CA GLN A 243 -0.48 32.49 0.35
C GLN A 243 -0.31 31.60 -0.88
N LEU A 244 -0.71 30.33 -0.73
CA LEU A 244 -0.70 29.41 -1.86
C LEU A 244 -1.94 29.64 -2.73
N PRO A 245 -1.84 29.42 -4.05
CA PRO A 245 -2.98 29.47 -4.94
C PRO A 245 -4.14 28.58 -4.46
N GLU A 246 -5.36 28.95 -4.82
CA GLU A 246 -6.52 28.08 -4.60
C GLU A 246 -6.32 26.74 -5.31
N GLY A 247 -6.72 25.65 -4.65
CA GLY A 247 -6.54 24.30 -5.21
C GLY A 247 -5.09 23.81 -5.26
N PHE A 248 -4.11 24.54 -4.75
CA PHE A 248 -2.71 24.09 -4.74
C PHE A 248 -2.58 22.67 -4.15
N GLN A 249 -1.84 21.80 -4.87
CA GLN A 249 -1.64 20.37 -4.54
C GLN A 249 -2.92 19.50 -4.56
N ARG A 250 -4.05 20.00 -5.07
CA ARG A 250 -5.23 19.19 -5.35
C ARG A 250 -5.08 18.42 -6.65
N SER A 251 -5.83 17.33 -6.80
CA SER A 251 -5.87 16.50 -8.01
C SER A 251 -6.03 17.31 -9.28
N GLU A 252 -6.96 18.26 -9.29
CA GLU A 252 -7.28 19.10 -10.44
C GLU A 252 -6.08 20.00 -10.80
N TYR A 253 -5.49 20.64 -9.78
CA TYR A 253 -4.27 21.44 -9.93
C TYR A 253 -3.11 20.60 -10.50
N LEU A 254 -2.92 19.38 -10.01
CA LEU A 254 -1.81 18.54 -10.43
C LEU A 254 -1.96 17.99 -11.85
N VAL A 255 -3.20 17.72 -12.29
CA VAL A 255 -3.45 17.35 -13.69
C VAL A 255 -3.15 18.53 -14.62
N GLU A 256 -3.57 19.75 -14.26
CA GLU A 256 -3.25 20.95 -15.05
C GLU A 256 -1.74 21.23 -15.17
N HIS A 257 -0.94 20.78 -14.19
CA HIS A 257 0.51 20.95 -14.17
C HIS A 257 1.28 19.71 -14.65
N GLY A 258 0.59 18.70 -15.21
CA GLY A 258 1.22 17.51 -15.81
C GLY A 258 1.86 16.53 -14.83
N MET A 259 1.48 16.58 -13.54
CA MET A 259 1.96 15.66 -12.51
C MET A 259 1.07 14.42 -12.36
N VAL A 260 -0.18 14.50 -12.82
CA VAL A 260 -1.18 13.42 -12.80
C VAL A 260 -1.77 13.32 -14.20
N ASP A 261 -1.99 12.10 -14.70
CA ASP A 261 -2.49 11.88 -16.06
C ASP A 261 -4.00 12.12 -16.17
N MET A 262 -4.76 11.81 -15.11
CA MET A 262 -6.21 12.01 -15.08
C MET A 262 -6.78 12.08 -13.66
N VAL A 263 -7.84 12.88 -13.49
CA VAL A 263 -8.72 12.83 -12.32
C VAL A 263 -9.92 11.94 -12.64
N VAL A 264 -10.16 10.90 -11.84
CA VAL A 264 -11.22 9.92 -12.11
C VAL A 264 -12.13 9.77 -10.89
N HIS A 265 -13.42 9.98 -11.11
CA HIS A 265 -14.43 9.77 -10.08
C HIS A 265 -14.48 8.29 -9.65
N ARG A 266 -14.69 8.02 -8.36
CA ARG A 266 -14.55 6.67 -7.77
C ARG A 266 -15.49 5.66 -8.42
N HIS A 267 -16.71 6.08 -8.74
CA HIS A 267 -17.70 5.25 -9.46
C HIS A 267 -17.27 4.84 -10.88
N LYS A 268 -16.30 5.55 -11.49
CA LYS A 268 -15.74 5.25 -12.81
C LYS A 268 -14.34 4.64 -12.74
N LEU A 269 -13.79 4.50 -11.53
CA LEU A 269 -12.41 4.10 -11.32
C LEU A 269 -12.17 2.65 -11.72
N ARG A 270 -13.04 1.71 -11.31
CA ARG A 270 -12.91 0.29 -11.67
C ARG A 270 -12.93 0.08 -13.19
N GLU A 271 -13.89 0.71 -13.87
CA GLU A 271 -14.01 0.69 -15.35
C GLU A 271 -12.75 1.23 -16.03
N THR A 272 -12.24 2.36 -15.52
CA THR A 272 -11.04 3.01 -16.06
C THR A 272 -9.79 2.14 -15.87
N LEU A 273 -9.61 1.57 -14.68
CA LEU A 273 -8.50 0.66 -14.37
C LEU A 273 -8.55 -0.60 -15.26
N SER A 274 -9.74 -1.19 -15.44
CA SER A 274 -9.91 -2.36 -16.31
C SER A 274 -9.52 -2.04 -17.76
N ARG A 275 -9.97 -0.90 -18.29
CA ARG A 275 -9.61 -0.47 -19.64
C ARG A 275 -8.10 -0.23 -19.79
N LEU A 276 -7.49 0.51 -18.86
CA LEU A 276 -6.06 0.83 -18.91
C LEU A 276 -5.20 -0.42 -18.80
N THR A 277 -5.50 -1.31 -17.85
CA THR A 277 -4.76 -2.56 -17.69
C THR A 277 -4.84 -3.43 -18.95
N ARG A 278 -6.02 -3.57 -19.57
CA ARG A 278 -6.16 -4.33 -20.84
C ARG A 278 -5.35 -3.75 -21.98
N VAL A 279 -5.41 -2.43 -22.17
CA VAL A 279 -4.68 -1.73 -23.24
C VAL A 279 -3.17 -1.87 -23.04
N LEU A 280 -2.68 -1.60 -21.83
CA LEU A 280 -1.26 -1.63 -21.51
C LEU A 280 -0.68 -3.05 -21.47
N SER A 281 -1.48 -4.06 -21.12
CA SER A 281 -1.09 -5.46 -21.21
C SER A 281 -1.06 -6.01 -22.64
N GLY A 282 -1.47 -5.23 -23.64
CA GLY A 282 -1.39 -5.60 -25.07
C GLY A 282 -2.11 -6.91 -25.39
N GLY A 283 -3.21 -7.23 -24.68
CA GLY A 283 -3.95 -8.49 -24.82
C GLY A 283 -3.25 -9.74 -24.26
N ARG A 284 -1.98 -9.68 -23.81
CA ARG A 284 -1.24 -10.85 -23.28
C ARG A 284 -1.89 -11.44 -22.03
N ALA A 285 -2.52 -10.60 -21.22
CA ALA A 285 -3.16 -11.03 -19.98
C ALA A 285 -4.51 -11.77 -20.21
N ALA A 286 -5.07 -11.74 -21.42
CA ALA A 286 -6.23 -12.59 -21.76
C ALA A 286 -5.83 -14.07 -21.98
N ALA A 287 -4.57 -14.36 -22.32
CA ALA A 287 -4.12 -15.72 -22.64
C ALA A 287 -3.75 -16.56 -21.39
N ALA A 288 -3.50 -15.92 -20.24
CA ALA A 288 -3.10 -16.63 -19.02
C ALA A 288 -4.27 -17.26 -18.25
N VAL A 289 -5.52 -17.04 -18.69
CA VAL A 289 -6.75 -17.51 -18.02
C VAL A 289 -7.36 -18.74 -18.70
N GLU A 290 -6.77 -19.25 -19.79
CA GLU A 290 -7.17 -20.56 -20.32
C GLU A 290 -6.76 -21.67 -19.35
N LYS A 291 -7.75 -22.17 -18.61
CA LYS A 291 -7.66 -23.34 -17.73
C LYS A 291 -7.00 -24.52 -18.47
N PRO A 292 -6.21 -25.35 -17.78
CA PRO A 292 -5.71 -26.59 -18.38
C PRO A 292 -6.90 -27.45 -18.78
N ALA A 293 -6.92 -27.83 -20.05
CA ALA A 293 -7.90 -28.76 -20.61
C ALA A 293 -7.90 -30.02 -19.75
N THR A 294 -9.08 -30.40 -19.26
CA THR A 294 -9.33 -31.72 -18.68
C THR A 294 -9.07 -32.77 -19.75
N GLU A 295 -7.89 -33.38 -19.73
CA GLU A 295 -7.64 -34.63 -20.44
C GLU A 295 -8.45 -35.74 -19.78
N ASN A 296 -9.51 -36.15 -20.49
CA ASN A 296 -10.20 -37.40 -20.27
C ASN A 296 -9.24 -38.57 -20.52
N ALA A 297 -8.60 -39.06 -19.48
CA ALA A 297 -7.96 -40.38 -19.49
C ALA A 297 -8.95 -41.42 -18.95
N ALA A 298 -9.62 -42.11 -19.87
CA ALA A 298 -10.45 -43.27 -19.60
C ALA A 298 -9.62 -44.37 -18.90
N THR A 299 -10.01 -44.74 -17.68
CA THR A 299 -9.44 -45.87 -16.94
C THR A 299 -10.20 -47.16 -17.29
N LYS A 300 -9.51 -48.12 -17.90
CA LYS A 300 -9.90 -49.54 -17.87
C LYS A 300 -9.38 -50.17 -16.56
N PRO A 301 -10.16 -51.04 -15.89
CA PRO A 301 -9.72 -51.68 -14.66
C PRO A 301 -8.93 -52.97 -14.95
N PRO A 302 -7.89 -53.30 -14.18
CA PRO A 302 -7.36 -54.66 -14.15
C PRO A 302 -7.94 -55.47 -12.99
N THR A 303 -8.34 -56.69 -13.35
CA THR A 303 -8.84 -57.81 -12.55
C THR A 303 -7.77 -58.40 -11.63
N ALA A 304 -8.24 -59.00 -10.53
CA ALA A 304 -7.52 -59.68 -9.44
C ALA A 304 -6.60 -60.85 -9.84
N THR A 305 -5.55 -61.15 -9.06
CA THR A 305 -5.46 -62.32 -8.13
C THR A 305 -4.07 -62.51 -7.45
N ALA A 306 -4.13 -62.69 -6.12
CA ALA A 306 -3.35 -63.54 -5.18
C ALA A 306 -1.84 -63.88 -5.37
N LYS A 307 -1.06 -63.70 -4.28
CA LYS A 307 -0.43 -64.79 -3.47
C LYS A 307 0.31 -64.27 -2.22
N ILE A 308 0.46 -65.16 -1.25
CA ILE A 308 0.83 -64.98 0.17
C ILE A 308 2.20 -65.65 0.43
N ASN A 309 3.01 -65.11 1.36
CA ASN A 309 3.91 -65.75 2.37
C ASN A 309 4.98 -64.71 2.81
N GLY A 310 5.11 -64.31 4.09
CA GLY A 310 5.81 -65.00 5.20
C GLY A 310 7.33 -64.80 5.05
N SER A 311 8.16 -64.30 5.98
CA SER A 311 8.19 -64.28 7.46
C SER A 311 9.36 -63.40 7.97
N GLU A 312 9.28 -62.95 9.24
CA GLU A 312 10.39 -62.70 10.23
C GLU A 312 11.47 -61.62 9.89
N HIS A 313 12.03 -60.81 10.78
CA HIS A 313 12.39 -60.95 12.20
C HIS A 313 12.67 -59.55 12.85
N ALA A 314 12.94 -59.55 14.15
CA ALA A 314 12.72 -58.45 15.10
C ALA A 314 13.94 -57.54 15.44
N VAL A 315 13.60 -56.44 16.11
CA VAL A 315 14.44 -55.42 16.80
C VAL A 315 15.22 -56.05 17.98
N PRO A 316 16.38 -55.50 18.44
CA PRO A 316 16.36 -54.55 19.58
C PRO A 316 17.47 -53.45 19.61
N LYS A 317 17.18 -52.35 20.33
CA LYS A 317 18.10 -51.36 20.99
C LYS A 317 18.70 -51.98 22.30
N PRO A 318 19.43 -51.31 23.25
CA PRO A 318 19.79 -49.89 23.49
C PRO A 318 21.24 -49.63 24.06
N GLU A 319 21.44 -48.42 24.64
CA GLU A 319 22.38 -48.00 25.73
C GLU A 319 23.69 -47.27 25.34
N THR A 320 24.32 -46.37 26.12
CA THR A 320 23.99 -45.32 27.14
C THR A 320 25.27 -44.47 27.36
N GLY A 321 25.15 -43.27 27.97
CA GLY A 321 26.23 -42.53 28.67
C GLY A 321 27.03 -41.53 27.80
N GLY A 322 27.44 -40.33 28.22
CA GLY A 322 27.46 -39.60 29.49
C GLY A 322 28.65 -38.62 29.45
N GLY A 323 28.53 -37.38 29.95
CA GLY A 323 29.68 -36.48 30.14
C GLY A 323 29.45 -35.00 29.84
N GLY A 324 29.65 -34.14 30.85
CA GLY A 324 29.43 -32.68 30.85
C GLY A 324 30.55 -31.82 30.23
N PRO A 325 30.58 -30.50 30.52
CA PRO A 325 30.84 -29.45 29.53
C PRO A 325 32.30 -28.98 29.46
N ALA A 326 32.73 -28.47 28.30
CA ALA A 326 34.01 -27.80 28.13
C ALA A 326 33.85 -26.41 27.51
N ASN A 327 34.41 -25.44 28.23
CA ASN A 327 34.60 -24.03 27.90
C ASN A 327 35.66 -23.90 26.79
N ALA A 328 35.44 -23.07 25.77
CA ALA A 328 36.48 -22.71 24.81
C ALA A 328 36.33 -21.25 24.34
N THR A 329 37.26 -20.45 24.86
CA THR A 329 37.66 -19.09 24.50
C THR A 329 37.93 -18.88 23.01
N ALA A 330 37.45 -17.74 22.49
CA ALA A 330 37.82 -17.20 21.18
C ALA A 330 39.10 -16.32 21.27
N PRO A 331 40.00 -16.35 20.27
CA PRO A 331 41.05 -15.34 20.11
C PRO A 331 40.59 -14.17 19.20
N PRO A 332 41.17 -12.95 19.34
CA PRO A 332 40.79 -11.79 18.55
C PRO A 332 41.58 -11.71 17.22
N ALA A 333 40.95 -11.19 16.17
CA ALA A 333 41.62 -10.87 14.90
C ALA A 333 41.55 -9.36 14.60
N ASN A 334 42.73 -8.83 14.31
CA ASN A 334 43.14 -7.44 14.12
C ASN A 334 42.46 -6.71 12.95
N GLY A 335 42.28 -5.40 13.14
CA GLY A 335 42.09 -4.41 12.09
C GLY A 335 43.43 -3.91 11.56
N ALA A 336 43.57 -3.85 10.23
CA ALA A 336 44.53 -3.02 9.50
C ALA A 336 44.31 -3.20 7.98
N ALA A 337 43.19 -2.74 7.44
CA ALA A 337 42.97 -2.76 5.98
C ALA A 337 41.98 -1.69 5.44
N LYS A 338 41.62 -0.66 6.22
CA LYS A 338 40.57 0.31 5.80
C LYS A 338 41.01 1.74 5.51
N GLU A 339 42.26 2.14 5.79
CA GLU A 339 42.65 3.56 5.62
C GLU A 339 43.22 3.92 4.24
N LYS A 340 43.67 2.96 3.43
CA LYS A 340 44.27 3.30 2.11
C LYS A 340 43.27 3.54 0.99
N ASN A 341 42.01 3.12 1.13
CA ASN A 341 40.99 3.28 0.09
C ASN A 341 40.14 4.55 0.22
N ALA A 342 40.12 5.20 1.39
CA ALA A 342 39.36 6.44 1.58
C ALA A 342 40.05 7.65 0.94
N ALA A 343 41.38 7.74 1.03
CA ALA A 343 42.14 8.87 0.49
C ALA A 343 42.16 8.93 -1.05
N ALA A 344 42.09 7.78 -1.74
CA ALA A 344 42.10 7.72 -3.20
C ALA A 344 40.75 8.12 -3.84
N ILE A 345 39.67 8.11 -3.07
CA ILE A 345 38.32 8.47 -3.54
C ILE A 345 38.10 9.98 -3.40
N SER A 346 38.63 10.61 -2.34
CA SER A 346 38.49 12.06 -2.13
C SER A 346 39.13 12.91 -3.24
N VAL A 347 40.29 12.50 -3.75
CA VAL A 347 41.02 13.26 -4.79
C VAL A 347 40.29 13.24 -6.14
N LYS A 348 39.51 12.20 -6.44
CA LYS A 348 38.75 12.11 -7.71
C LYS A 348 37.46 12.93 -7.72
N ILE A 349 36.95 13.34 -6.56
CA ILE A 349 35.69 14.11 -6.45
C ILE A 349 35.97 15.61 -6.65
N ASP A 350 37.11 16.10 -6.16
CA ASP A 350 37.50 17.51 -6.33
C ASP A 350 37.88 17.86 -7.79
N GLU A 351 38.43 16.91 -8.54
CA GLU A 351 38.80 17.12 -9.94
C GLU A 351 37.58 17.15 -10.90
N ALA A 352 36.47 16.53 -10.50
CA ALA A 352 35.21 16.53 -11.25
C ALA A 352 34.36 17.80 -11.01
N ALA A 353 34.42 18.36 -9.79
CA ALA A 353 33.76 19.62 -9.44
C ALA A 353 34.42 20.84 -10.12
N SER A 354 35.75 20.82 -10.28
CA SER A 354 36.53 21.87 -10.96
C SER A 354 36.21 22.00 -12.46
N LYS A 355 35.85 20.90 -13.13
CA LYS A 355 35.55 20.89 -14.58
C LYS A 355 34.11 21.29 -14.93
N THR A 356 33.19 21.28 -13.97
CA THR A 356 31.78 21.66 -14.20
C THR A 356 31.55 23.17 -14.05
N ASP A 357 32.43 23.89 -13.36
CA ASP A 357 32.25 25.32 -13.06
C ASP A 357 32.73 26.27 -14.20
N LYS A 358 33.43 25.74 -15.22
CA LYS A 358 33.86 26.52 -16.40
C LYS A 358 32.92 26.46 -17.59
N GLY A 359 31.80 25.73 -17.49
CA GLY A 359 30.84 25.52 -18.59
C GLY A 359 29.64 26.48 -18.63
N THR A 360 29.40 27.27 -17.58
CA THR A 360 28.11 27.97 -17.40
C THR A 360 28.24 29.51 -17.37
N GLN A 361 29.38 30.07 -17.75
CA GLN A 361 29.53 31.51 -17.98
C GLN A 361 29.54 31.86 -19.47
N ALA A 362 28.45 31.57 -20.18
CA ALA A 362 28.21 32.09 -21.53
C ALA A 362 26.73 32.03 -21.93
N ALA A 363 25.85 32.76 -21.22
CA ALA A 363 24.55 33.23 -21.75
C ALA A 363 23.78 34.04 -20.70
N SER A 364 24.09 35.33 -20.56
CA SER A 364 23.12 36.32 -20.06
C SER A 364 23.61 37.74 -20.36
N GLN A 365 23.15 38.31 -21.48
CA GLN A 365 23.04 39.75 -21.63
C GLN A 365 21.55 40.11 -21.71
N PRO A 366 21.06 41.14 -21.00
CA PRO A 366 19.68 41.55 -21.07
C PRO A 366 19.43 42.40 -22.32
N THR A 367 18.54 41.95 -23.20
CA THR A 367 18.03 42.77 -24.31
C THR A 367 17.02 43.77 -23.78
N LYS A 368 17.24 45.06 -24.09
CA LYS A 368 16.32 46.16 -23.78
C LYS A 368 14.99 45.96 -24.51
N GLY A 369 13.90 45.91 -23.76
CA GLY A 369 12.54 45.82 -24.28
C GLY A 369 12.14 47.03 -25.12
N THR A 370 11.48 46.76 -26.25
CA THR A 370 10.77 47.73 -27.09
C THR A 370 9.40 48.04 -26.45
N PRO A 371 8.95 49.31 -26.38
CA PRO A 371 7.63 49.62 -25.82
C PRO A 371 6.49 49.28 -26.81
N PRO A 372 5.29 48.93 -26.30
CA PRO A 372 4.15 48.60 -27.16
C PRO A 372 3.52 49.86 -27.81
N PRO A 373 2.88 49.71 -28.99
CA PRO A 373 2.24 50.83 -29.69
C PRO A 373 0.95 51.30 -28.99
N PRO A 374 0.55 52.56 -29.16
CA PRO A 374 -0.65 53.11 -28.51
C PRO A 374 -1.94 52.55 -29.12
N ALA A 375 -2.91 52.28 -28.26
CA ALA A 375 -4.26 51.85 -28.61
C ALA A 375 -4.95 52.88 -29.51
N LYS A 376 -5.57 52.41 -30.60
CA LYS A 376 -6.53 53.20 -31.38
C LYS A 376 -7.94 52.95 -30.85
N VAL A 377 -8.71 54.05 -30.79
CA VAL A 377 -10.14 54.20 -30.50
C VAL A 377 -11.00 53.28 -31.34
#